data_AF-A0A8H6YSC7-F1
#
_entry.id   AF-A0A8H6YSC7-F1
#
_cell.length_a   1.000
_cell.length_b   1.000
_cell.length_c   1.000
_cell.angle_alpha   90.00
_cell.angle_beta   90.00
_cell.angle_gamma   90.00
#
_symmetry.space_group_name_H-M   'P 1'
#
loop_
_entity.id
_entity.type
_entity.pdbx_description
1 polymer ?
#
loop_
_entity_poly.entity_id
_entity_poly.type
_entity_poly.pdbx_seq_one_letter_code
_entity_poly.pdbx_strand_id
1 'polypeptide(L)'
;MLSAAANASSHASTSAITTVKAAPAAASPFAQLLRSSKFATYDPQIRQTYYSPQQFVERGYWGLKRPITQRKKNSFITVKQWETRQHYIEWDNAEDQVRFIRRVEELNVRPGLQANAKWAQQLGPAKSTWLVDSEFSPHAWDAPAEGQKGEETTEEAQEAEEDVPEPPEQIPIGGLGKQGPGRYGGNATRDVTAVPSLAQDGKQQYRRPPAGVIPNVASMSPAAFERYLEKLRRIRPAFKDYLAREEERQKKLREERDLRAQQTTQAVAHSLEPQIAGKSLMEVAQIPDSSFHLFFIAEHTKSEYQSTATNRIQPQPHRNGALMYTHPSTLDSLFHNKPKPGIILDNATMSAGRFAQMNDLKYVVAFAGFAAHLDAHEAFVKGKIPLMDPGVKVDNWPKAIAEMRPVTWSAMALRNVPRVVGADPDEGLSGVKVDLTVTMARAFDDPRRKNPHVPGSRGVHRA
;
A
#
# COMPACT_ATOMS: atom_id res chain seq x y z
N MET A 1 13.51 -85.25 -35.70
CA MET A 1 14.80 -84.54 -35.55
C MET A 1 14.51 -83.13 -35.02
N LEU A 2 15.01 -82.89 -33.80
CA LEU A 2 15.21 -81.65 -33.02
C LEU A 2 15.01 -80.31 -33.78
N SER A 3 14.12 -79.41 -33.35
CA SER A 3 14.26 -78.41 -32.26
C SER A 3 15.25 -77.26 -32.54
N ALA A 4 14.75 -76.03 -32.67
CA ALA A 4 15.25 -74.86 -31.93
C ALA A 4 14.39 -73.60 -32.23
N ALA A 5 13.76 -73.08 -31.17
CA ALA A 5 13.12 -71.78 -31.10
C ALA A 5 14.17 -70.68 -30.79
N ALA A 6 14.01 -69.49 -31.37
CA ALA A 6 14.77 -68.30 -31.00
C ALA A 6 13.81 -67.16 -30.65
N ASN A 7 13.58 -66.98 -29.34
CA ASN A 7 12.95 -65.81 -28.74
C ASN A 7 13.97 -64.66 -28.73
N ALA A 8 13.69 -63.56 -29.42
CA ALA A 8 14.43 -62.32 -29.29
C ALA A 8 13.60 -61.33 -28.45
N SER A 9 13.90 -61.27 -27.15
CA SER A 9 13.39 -60.26 -26.22
C SER A 9 14.21 -58.97 -26.37
N SER A 10 13.65 -57.95 -27.00
CA SER A 10 14.22 -56.59 -27.05
C SER A 10 13.90 -55.85 -25.75
N HIS A 11 14.85 -55.83 -24.81
CA HIS A 11 14.82 -54.92 -23.68
C HIS A 11 15.12 -53.50 -24.15
N ALA A 12 14.08 -52.66 -24.22
CA ALA A 12 14.22 -51.22 -24.40
C ALA A 12 14.67 -50.60 -23.08
N SER A 13 15.98 -50.39 -22.94
CA SER A 13 16.56 -49.61 -21.84
C SER A 13 16.23 -48.13 -22.04
N THR A 14 15.13 -47.66 -21.46
CA THR A 14 14.85 -46.23 -21.26
C THR A 14 15.84 -45.66 -20.24
N SER A 15 17.00 -45.21 -20.71
CA SER A 15 17.92 -44.39 -19.94
C SER A 15 17.24 -43.06 -19.61
N ALA A 16 16.92 -42.87 -18.33
CA ALA A 16 16.45 -41.60 -17.81
C ALA A 16 17.53 -40.54 -18.05
N ILE A 17 17.27 -39.63 -19.00
CA ILE A 17 18.09 -38.44 -19.22
C ILE A 17 17.84 -37.51 -18.04
N THR A 18 18.65 -37.63 -17.01
CA THR A 18 18.76 -36.65 -15.94
C THR A 18 19.32 -35.37 -16.56
N THR A 19 18.43 -34.46 -16.97
CA THR A 19 18.81 -33.10 -17.40
C THR A 19 19.43 -32.39 -16.21
N VAL A 20 20.74 -32.55 -16.04
CA VAL A 20 21.55 -31.75 -15.12
C VAL A 20 21.45 -30.32 -15.62
N LYS A 21 20.70 -29.49 -14.90
CA LYS A 21 20.58 -28.05 -15.14
C LYS A 21 21.97 -27.46 -15.02
N ALA A 22 22.66 -27.32 -16.16
CA ALA A 22 24.00 -26.77 -16.24
C ALA A 22 24.03 -25.44 -15.48
N ALA A 23 24.94 -25.33 -14.51
CA ALA A 23 25.15 -24.08 -13.81
C ALA A 23 25.40 -22.98 -14.86
N PRO A 24 24.74 -21.83 -14.77
CA PRO A 24 24.90 -20.77 -15.75
C PRO A 24 26.39 -20.41 -15.81
N ALA A 25 26.99 -20.50 -17.00
CA ALA A 25 28.40 -20.13 -17.20
C ALA A 25 28.66 -18.74 -16.62
N ALA A 26 29.77 -18.59 -15.89
CA ALA A 26 30.12 -17.33 -15.23
C ALA A 26 30.11 -16.20 -16.26
N ALA A 27 29.28 -15.17 -16.02
CA ALA A 27 29.17 -14.03 -16.92
C ALA A 27 30.53 -13.31 -17.02
N SER A 28 30.91 -12.87 -18.22
CA SER A 28 32.17 -12.13 -18.41
C SER A 28 32.24 -10.89 -17.51
N PRO A 29 33.44 -10.46 -17.07
CA PRO A 29 33.58 -9.29 -16.20
C PRO A 29 32.92 -8.02 -16.78
N PHE A 30 33.00 -7.84 -18.10
CA PHE A 30 32.33 -6.74 -18.78
C PHE A 30 30.80 -6.82 -18.68
N ALA A 31 30.21 -8.01 -18.83
CA ALA A 31 28.77 -8.18 -18.67
C ALA A 31 28.30 -7.89 -17.24
N GLN A 32 29.14 -8.18 -16.23
CA GLN A 32 28.87 -7.81 -14.84
C GLN A 32 28.90 -6.29 -14.64
N LEU A 33 29.91 -5.59 -15.18
CA LEU A 33 29.99 -4.13 -15.16
C LEU A 33 28.82 -3.48 -15.90
N LEU A 34 28.40 -4.04 -17.04
CA LEU A 34 27.24 -3.54 -17.78
C LEU A 34 25.96 -3.70 -16.96
N ARG A 35 25.74 -4.85 -16.32
CA ARG A 35 24.59 -5.10 -15.44
C ARG A 35 24.54 -4.19 -14.22
N SER A 36 25.70 -3.81 -13.66
CA SER A 36 25.78 -2.88 -12.52
C SER A 36 25.85 -1.41 -12.93
N SER A 37 25.96 -1.11 -14.23
CA SER A 37 26.00 0.27 -14.71
C SER A 37 24.67 0.99 -14.50
N LYS A 38 24.72 2.32 -14.34
CA LYS A 38 23.51 3.17 -14.28
C LYS A 38 22.69 3.11 -15.57
N PHE A 39 23.27 2.66 -16.67
CA PHE A 39 22.55 2.46 -17.92
C PHE A 39 21.65 1.23 -17.86
N ALA A 40 22.06 0.16 -17.17
CA ALA A 40 21.24 -1.05 -17.04
C ALA A 40 19.94 -0.86 -16.24
N THR A 41 19.83 0.22 -15.47
CA THR A 41 18.58 0.59 -14.78
C THR A 41 17.59 1.32 -15.68
N TYR A 42 17.97 1.68 -16.91
CA TYR A 42 17.06 2.30 -17.87
C TYR A 42 16.04 1.27 -18.36
N ASP A 43 14.77 1.59 -18.17
CA ASP A 43 13.64 0.86 -18.73
C ASP A 43 12.77 1.86 -19.49
N PRO A 44 12.54 1.69 -20.81
CA PRO A 44 11.72 2.62 -21.59
C PRO A 44 10.26 2.69 -21.10
N GLN A 45 9.77 1.67 -20.38
CA GLN A 45 8.42 1.67 -19.80
C GLN A 45 8.33 2.49 -18.51
N ILE A 46 9.48 2.84 -17.91
CA ILE A 46 9.56 3.61 -16.68
C ILE A 46 10.05 5.01 -17.01
N ARG A 47 9.22 6.02 -16.72
CA ARG A 47 9.58 7.42 -16.91
C ARG A 47 10.53 7.91 -15.82
N GLN A 48 11.75 7.41 -15.85
CA GLN A 48 12.80 7.84 -14.93
C GLN A 48 13.24 9.26 -15.29
N THR A 49 13.33 10.11 -14.26
CA THR A 49 13.91 11.44 -14.39
C THR A 49 15.41 11.37 -14.12
N TYR A 50 16.19 11.94 -15.03
CA TYR A 50 17.64 12.03 -14.93
C TYR A 50 18.08 13.45 -14.59
N TYR A 51 19.14 13.52 -13.80
CA TYR A 51 19.84 14.74 -13.43
C TYR A 51 21.31 14.61 -13.84
N SER A 52 21.89 15.71 -14.29
CA SER A 52 23.32 15.81 -14.58
C SER A 52 23.91 17.02 -13.83
N PRO A 53 25.10 16.92 -13.24
CA PRO A 53 25.77 18.06 -12.62
C PRO A 53 25.97 19.21 -13.62
N GLN A 54 25.91 20.45 -13.12
CA GLN A 54 25.94 21.66 -13.96
C GLN A 54 27.09 21.69 -14.98
N GLN A 55 28.30 21.27 -14.58
CA GLN A 55 29.49 21.26 -15.44
C GLN A 55 29.32 20.39 -16.70
N PHE A 56 28.55 19.31 -16.61
CA PHE A 56 28.25 18.42 -17.74
C PHE A 56 27.05 18.93 -18.55
N VAL A 57 26.04 19.48 -17.88
CA VAL A 57 24.84 20.07 -18.51
C VAL A 57 25.21 21.22 -19.46
N GLU A 58 26.16 22.07 -19.08
CA GLU A 58 26.64 23.17 -19.93
C GLU A 58 27.20 22.68 -21.28
N ARG A 59 27.77 21.47 -21.30
CA ARG A 59 28.29 20.80 -22.51
C ARG A 59 27.23 19.93 -23.21
N GLY A 60 26.04 19.79 -22.62
CA GLY A 60 24.99 18.89 -23.08
C GLY A 60 25.24 17.42 -22.74
N TYR A 61 26.15 17.11 -21.81
CA TYR A 61 26.43 15.73 -21.40
C TYR A 61 25.50 15.27 -20.28
N TRP A 62 24.75 14.22 -20.58
CA TRP A 62 23.76 13.61 -19.67
C TRP A 62 24.04 12.14 -19.36
N GLY A 63 25.25 11.64 -19.70
CA GLY A 63 25.56 10.21 -19.64
C GLY A 63 24.85 9.39 -20.72
N LEU A 64 24.37 10.05 -21.77
CA LEU A 64 23.71 9.44 -22.93
C LEU A 64 24.69 9.31 -24.09
N LYS A 65 24.30 8.54 -25.12
CA LYS A 65 25.12 8.31 -26.33
C LYS A 65 25.48 9.61 -27.07
N ARG A 66 24.59 10.60 -27.07
CA ARG A 66 24.73 11.88 -27.77
C ARG A 66 24.44 13.04 -26.82
N PRO A 67 25.05 14.23 -27.02
CA PRO A 67 24.73 15.39 -26.21
C PRO A 67 23.34 15.92 -26.51
N ILE A 68 22.67 16.47 -25.48
CA ILE A 68 21.34 17.09 -25.58
C ILE A 68 21.48 18.62 -25.55
N THR A 69 20.56 19.32 -26.22
CA THR A 69 20.54 20.79 -26.34
C THR A 69 20.10 21.52 -25.07
N GLN A 70 19.48 20.84 -24.10
CA GLN A 70 19.13 21.37 -22.78
C GLN A 70 20.40 21.67 -21.96
N ARG A 71 20.76 22.96 -21.88
CA ARG A 71 21.94 23.47 -21.14
C ARG A 71 21.59 24.32 -19.92
N LYS A 72 20.33 24.31 -19.48
CA LYS A 72 19.87 25.09 -18.32
C LYS A 72 20.37 24.46 -17.01
N LYS A 73 20.80 25.29 -16.06
CA LYS A 73 21.20 24.82 -14.71
C LYS A 73 20.02 24.16 -14.00
N ASN A 74 20.31 23.12 -13.21
CA ASN A 74 19.28 22.35 -12.47
C ASN A 74 18.13 21.85 -13.35
N SER A 75 18.43 21.52 -14.61
CA SER A 75 17.45 20.91 -15.50
C SER A 75 17.35 19.41 -15.22
N PHE A 76 16.18 18.87 -15.53
CA PHE A 76 15.85 17.47 -15.40
C PHE A 76 15.26 16.99 -16.72
N ILE A 77 15.63 15.79 -17.14
CA ILE A 77 15.12 15.21 -18.39
C ILE A 77 14.51 13.84 -18.12
N THR A 78 13.52 13.45 -18.92
CA THR A 78 13.04 12.08 -19.02
C THR A 78 13.36 11.57 -20.42
N VAL A 79 13.90 10.35 -20.53
CA VAL A 79 14.26 9.74 -21.82
C VAL A 79 13.17 8.74 -22.19
N LYS A 80 12.50 8.93 -23.34
CA LYS A 80 11.48 7.98 -23.83
C LYS A 80 12.13 6.77 -24.47
N GLN A 81 13.01 7.05 -25.43
CA GLN A 81 13.73 6.04 -26.19
C GLN A 81 15.21 6.44 -26.28
N TRP A 82 16.08 5.48 -26.00
CA TRP A 82 17.52 5.70 -25.98
C TRP A 82 18.09 6.20 -27.31
N GLU A 83 17.67 5.60 -28.42
CA GLU A 83 18.05 6.03 -29.77
C GLU A 83 16.94 5.63 -30.73
N THR A 84 16.47 6.58 -31.53
CA THR A 84 15.51 6.33 -32.61
C THR A 84 16.26 5.88 -33.87
N ARG A 85 15.53 5.35 -34.85
CA ARG A 85 16.11 4.95 -36.15
C ARG A 85 16.78 6.13 -36.87
N GLN A 86 16.32 7.35 -36.60
CA GLN A 86 16.83 8.60 -37.14
C GLN A 86 18.06 9.13 -36.38
N HIS A 87 18.63 8.34 -35.46
CA HIS A 87 19.87 8.65 -34.74
C HIS A 87 19.80 9.88 -33.82
N TYR A 88 18.62 10.22 -33.31
CA TYR A 88 18.46 11.19 -32.22
C TYR A 88 17.91 10.52 -30.96
N ILE A 89 17.99 11.23 -29.83
CA ILE A 89 17.50 10.76 -28.54
C ILE A 89 16.21 11.50 -28.23
N GLU A 90 15.13 10.77 -27.97
CA GLU A 90 13.86 11.37 -27.56
C GLU A 90 13.85 11.63 -26.07
N TRP A 91 13.77 12.91 -25.71
CA TRP A 91 13.73 13.37 -24.34
C TRP A 91 12.66 14.45 -24.15
N ASP A 92 12.07 14.50 -22.96
CA ASP A 92 11.18 15.56 -22.51
C ASP A 92 11.79 16.30 -21.31
N ASN A 93 11.35 17.54 -21.09
CA ASN A 93 11.66 18.28 -19.88
C ASN A 93 10.87 17.70 -18.69
N ALA A 94 11.57 17.37 -17.60
CA ALA A 94 11.00 16.80 -16.39
C ALA A 94 11.07 17.74 -15.17
N GLU A 95 11.40 19.01 -15.37
CA GLU A 95 11.48 20.01 -14.30
C GLU A 95 10.14 20.13 -13.54
N ASP A 96 9.01 20.11 -14.25
CA ASP A 96 7.69 20.24 -13.62
C ASP A 96 7.36 19.06 -12.72
N GLN A 97 7.81 17.85 -13.10
CA GLN A 97 7.66 16.63 -12.31
C GLN A 97 8.44 16.72 -10.99
N VAL A 98 9.72 17.11 -11.08
CA VAL A 98 10.58 17.27 -9.90
C VAL A 98 10.07 18.39 -8.99
N ARG A 99 9.65 19.52 -9.57
CA ARG A 99 9.05 20.63 -8.81
C ARG A 99 7.74 20.23 -8.17
N PHE A 100 6.93 19.41 -8.83
CA PHE A 100 5.70 18.88 -8.24
C PHE A 100 6.00 18.04 -7.00
N ILE A 101 6.91 17.06 -7.09
CA ILE A 101 7.31 16.24 -5.94
C ILE A 101 7.87 17.10 -4.80
N ARG A 102 8.78 18.02 -5.09
CA ARG A 102 9.33 18.94 -4.08
C ARG A 102 8.25 19.78 -3.41
N ARG A 103 7.29 20.30 -4.19
CA ARG A 103 6.16 21.07 -3.63
C ARG A 103 5.28 20.21 -2.73
N VAL A 104 5.05 18.93 -3.07
CA VAL A 104 4.33 17.99 -2.20
C VAL A 104 5.09 17.75 -0.90
N GLU A 105 6.39 17.49 -0.98
CA GLU A 105 7.25 17.28 0.20
C GLU A 105 7.31 18.53 1.09
N GLU A 106 7.45 19.71 0.49
CA GLU A 106 7.47 21.01 1.18
C GLU A 106 6.13 21.39 1.84
N LEU A 107 5.03 20.76 1.45
CA LEU A 107 3.75 20.91 2.15
C LEU A 107 3.72 20.10 3.44
N ASN A 108 4.61 19.11 3.61
CA ASN A 108 4.68 18.19 4.75
C ASN A 108 3.28 17.77 5.25
N VAL A 109 2.43 17.35 4.32
CA VAL A 109 1.07 16.85 4.60
C VAL A 109 0.98 15.45 4.08
N ARG A 110 0.49 14.52 4.91
CA ARG A 110 0.26 13.15 4.47
C ARG A 110 -0.87 13.12 3.43
N PRO A 111 -0.63 12.64 2.20
CA PRO A 111 -1.70 12.46 1.23
C PRO A 111 -2.66 11.35 1.70
N GLY A 112 -3.91 11.72 1.90
CA GLY A 112 -5.04 10.83 2.12
C GLY A 112 -5.50 10.19 0.81
N LEU A 113 -6.33 9.17 0.95
CA LEU A 113 -6.99 8.52 -0.18
C LEU A 113 -8.47 8.87 -0.17
N GLN A 114 -8.99 9.29 -1.32
CA GLN A 114 -10.43 9.44 -1.43
C GLN A 114 -11.09 8.05 -1.45
N ALA A 115 -12.07 7.82 -0.59
CA ALA A 115 -12.63 6.48 -0.38
C ALA A 115 -13.26 5.88 -1.65
N ASN A 116 -13.81 6.73 -2.53
CA ASN A 116 -14.43 6.37 -3.80
C ASN A 116 -13.46 6.44 -5.00
N ALA A 117 -12.18 6.80 -4.79
CA ALA A 117 -11.21 6.81 -5.88
C ALA A 117 -10.97 5.40 -6.40
N LYS A 118 -10.82 5.27 -7.73
CA LYS A 118 -10.46 4.00 -8.38
C LYS A 118 -9.21 3.40 -7.75
N TRP A 119 -8.19 4.22 -7.49
CA TRP A 119 -6.96 3.77 -6.84
C TRP A 119 -7.19 3.17 -5.45
N ALA A 120 -8.08 3.77 -4.64
CA ALA A 120 -8.40 3.26 -3.31
C ALA A 120 -9.04 1.86 -3.35
N GLN A 121 -9.78 1.54 -4.42
CA GLN A 121 -10.33 0.21 -4.66
C GLN A 121 -9.22 -0.76 -5.12
N GLN A 122 -8.22 -0.28 -5.87
CA GLN A 122 -7.10 -1.07 -6.38
C GLN A 122 -6.06 -1.45 -5.32
N LEU A 123 -6.01 -0.75 -4.19
CA LEU A 123 -5.11 -1.09 -3.08
C LEU A 123 -5.50 -2.40 -2.35
N GLY A 124 -6.79 -2.76 -2.37
CA GLY A 124 -7.29 -3.92 -1.64
C GLY A 124 -6.88 -3.88 -0.15
N PRO A 125 -6.27 -4.94 0.41
CA PRO A 125 -5.88 -4.98 1.82
C PRO A 125 -4.81 -3.93 2.19
N ALA A 126 -3.98 -3.50 1.23
CA ALA A 126 -2.94 -2.49 1.45
C ALA A 126 -3.50 -1.11 1.87
N LYS A 127 -4.81 -0.89 1.71
CA LYS A 127 -5.49 0.32 2.17
C LYS A 127 -5.37 0.52 3.69
N SER A 128 -5.45 -0.56 4.47
CA SER A 128 -5.45 -0.52 5.95
C SER A 128 -4.15 -1.05 6.56
N THR A 129 -3.48 -2.03 5.95
CA THR A 129 -2.32 -2.72 6.54
C THR A 129 -0.98 -1.99 6.35
N TRP A 130 -0.99 -0.76 5.82
CA TRP A 130 0.21 0.07 5.65
C TRP A 130 0.73 0.68 6.97
N LEU A 131 0.57 0.01 8.11
CA LEU A 131 1.39 0.28 9.29
C LEU A 131 2.69 -0.52 9.14
N VAL A 132 3.52 -0.05 8.22
CA VAL A 132 4.92 -0.44 8.18
C VAL A 132 5.65 0.56 9.07
N ASP A 133 5.58 0.36 10.39
CA ASP A 133 6.64 0.86 11.24
C ASP A 133 7.82 -0.09 11.00
N SER A 134 8.68 0.29 10.05
CA SER A 134 9.82 -0.49 9.56
C SER A 134 9.43 -1.77 8.81
N GLU A 135 9.83 -1.84 7.54
CA GLU A 135 9.86 -3.07 6.71
C GLU A 135 10.79 -4.16 7.28
N PHE A 136 11.46 -3.88 8.40
CA PHE A 136 12.23 -4.82 9.21
C PHE A 136 11.51 -5.23 10.51
N SER A 137 10.29 -4.76 10.76
CA SER A 137 9.49 -5.29 11.87
C SER A 137 8.97 -6.68 11.46
N PRO A 138 9.17 -7.72 12.29
CA PRO A 138 8.70 -9.06 11.97
C PRO A 138 7.20 -8.99 11.72
N HIS A 139 6.77 -9.40 10.54
CA HIS A 139 5.36 -9.37 10.23
C HIS A 139 4.60 -10.31 11.18
N ALA A 140 3.37 -9.95 11.55
CA ALA A 140 2.51 -10.81 12.35
C ALA A 140 2.21 -12.19 11.70
N TRP A 141 2.53 -12.37 10.42
CA TRP A 141 2.47 -13.65 9.72
C TRP A 141 3.80 -14.42 9.69
N ASP A 142 4.92 -13.77 10.01
CA ASP A 142 6.21 -14.41 10.27
C ASP A 142 6.32 -14.89 11.72
N ALA A 143 5.53 -14.29 12.62
CA ALA A 143 5.33 -14.86 13.94
C ALA A 143 4.75 -16.27 13.74
N PRO A 144 5.47 -17.35 14.13
CA PRO A 144 4.88 -18.68 14.17
C PRO A 144 3.60 -18.53 14.99
N ALA A 145 2.48 -19.10 14.52
CA ALA A 145 1.21 -18.98 15.21
C ALA A 145 1.38 -19.41 16.67
N GLU A 146 1.53 -18.46 17.59
CA GLU A 146 1.85 -18.69 19.01
C GLU A 146 0.71 -19.41 19.75
N GLY A 147 -0.37 -19.81 19.05
CA GLY A 147 -1.51 -20.54 19.58
C GLY A 147 -1.50 -22.06 19.35
N GLN A 148 -0.40 -22.66 18.91
CA GLN A 148 -0.28 -24.13 18.81
C GLN A 148 1.02 -24.66 19.43
N LYS A 149 1.53 -24.01 20.48
CA LYS A 149 2.20 -24.80 21.51
C LYS A 149 1.08 -25.51 22.25
N GLY A 150 0.94 -26.80 21.98
CA GLY A 150 0.16 -27.67 22.85
C GLY A 150 0.66 -27.49 24.29
N GLU A 151 -0.23 -27.74 25.23
CA GLU A 151 0.13 -28.17 26.57
C GLU A 151 1.00 -29.44 26.44
N GLU A 152 2.27 -29.28 26.06
CA GLU A 152 3.30 -30.24 26.41
C GLU A 152 3.52 -30.04 27.90
N THR A 153 2.99 -31.01 28.63
CA THR A 153 3.11 -31.21 30.07
C THR A 153 4.50 -30.85 30.57
N THR A 154 4.58 -29.76 31.31
CA THR A 154 5.67 -29.42 32.22
C THR A 154 5.77 -30.50 33.31
N GLU A 155 6.44 -31.61 33.02
CA GLU A 155 6.96 -32.53 34.05
C GLU A 155 8.42 -32.97 33.78
N GLU A 156 8.99 -32.78 32.58
CA GLU A 156 10.36 -33.25 32.27
C GLU A 156 11.45 -32.15 32.22
N ALA A 157 11.13 -30.88 32.50
CA ALA A 157 12.11 -29.79 32.45
C ALA A 157 12.68 -29.37 33.82
N GLN A 158 12.43 -30.13 34.89
CA GLN A 158 12.87 -29.78 36.26
C GLN A 158 14.13 -30.51 36.77
N GLU A 159 14.78 -31.38 35.98
CA GLU A 159 15.90 -32.20 36.49
C GLU A 159 17.29 -31.94 35.87
N ALA A 160 17.52 -30.80 35.18
CA ALA A 160 18.82 -30.55 34.51
C ALA A 160 19.46 -29.19 34.80
N GLU A 161 19.14 -28.53 35.91
CA GLU A 161 19.73 -27.23 36.27
C GLU A 161 20.31 -27.25 37.70
N GLU A 162 21.41 -27.99 37.89
CA GLU A 162 22.33 -27.82 39.02
C GLU A 162 23.70 -27.33 38.51
N ASP A 163 24.20 -26.29 39.19
CA ASP A 163 25.57 -25.73 39.16
C ASP A 163 26.03 -24.89 37.95
N VAL A 164 25.56 -23.63 37.90
CA VAL A 164 26.32 -22.51 37.33
C VAL A 164 26.24 -21.29 38.26
N PRO A 165 27.38 -20.69 38.69
CA PRO A 165 27.38 -19.56 39.62
C PRO A 165 26.86 -18.25 38.98
N GLU A 166 26.03 -17.52 39.75
CA GLU A 166 25.32 -16.31 39.36
C GLU A 166 26.23 -15.14 38.94
N PRO A 167 25.99 -14.50 37.77
CA PRO A 167 26.56 -13.20 37.44
C PRO A 167 25.78 -12.05 38.12
N PRO A 168 26.42 -10.88 38.36
CA PRO A 168 25.83 -9.78 39.12
C PRO A 168 24.58 -9.20 38.46
N GLU A 169 23.62 -8.82 39.33
CA GLU A 169 22.28 -8.30 39.07
C GLU A 169 22.17 -7.43 37.80
N GLN A 170 21.64 -8.04 36.74
CA GLN A 170 21.14 -7.31 35.58
C GLN A 170 19.78 -6.72 35.94
N ILE A 171 19.70 -5.39 35.96
CA ILE A 171 18.42 -4.66 36.04
C ILE A 171 17.49 -5.24 34.96
N PRO A 172 16.28 -5.71 35.28
CA PRO A 172 15.40 -6.36 34.31
C PRO A 172 14.90 -5.35 33.28
N ILE A 173 15.63 -5.25 32.16
CA ILE A 173 15.28 -4.39 31.00
C ILE A 173 13.93 -4.84 30.39
N GLY A 174 13.47 -6.07 30.65
CA GLY A 174 12.20 -6.61 30.16
C GLY A 174 10.93 -5.89 30.66
N GLY A 175 11.03 -5.07 31.71
CA GLY A 175 9.91 -4.26 32.24
C GLY A 175 9.90 -2.80 31.78
N LEU A 176 11.02 -2.29 31.26
CA LEU A 176 11.17 -0.89 30.86
C LEU A 176 10.57 -0.67 29.45
N GLY A 177 9.25 -0.50 29.40
CA GLY A 177 8.52 -0.16 28.18
C GLY A 177 7.09 -0.69 28.12
N LYS A 178 6.69 -1.61 29.02
CA LYS A 178 5.37 -2.24 28.96
C LYS A 178 4.26 -1.49 29.71
N GLN A 179 4.58 -0.56 30.61
CA GLN A 179 3.58 0.09 31.47
C GLN A 179 3.92 1.55 31.78
N GLY A 180 3.85 2.42 30.78
CA GLY A 180 3.58 3.84 31.06
C GLY A 180 2.09 4.03 31.39
N PRO A 181 1.70 4.94 32.31
CA PRO A 181 0.29 5.23 32.64
C PRO A 181 -0.53 5.83 31.47
N GLY A 182 0.05 5.98 30.28
CA GLY A 182 -0.66 6.22 29.04
C GLY A 182 -0.58 4.98 28.15
N ARG A 183 -1.72 4.41 27.79
CA ARG A 183 -1.87 3.33 26.79
C ARG A 183 -1.51 3.80 25.37
N TYR A 184 -0.33 4.36 25.16
CA TYR A 184 0.19 4.66 23.82
C TYR A 184 0.85 3.40 23.26
N GLY A 185 0.19 2.76 22.29
CA GLY A 185 0.78 1.69 21.46
C GLY A 185 0.14 0.31 21.59
N GLY A 186 -0.43 -0.07 22.74
CA GLY A 186 -0.91 -1.45 22.98
C GLY A 186 -2.20 -1.85 22.27
N ASN A 187 -2.98 -0.90 21.74
CA ASN A 187 -4.30 -1.18 21.13
C ASN A 187 -4.36 -0.92 19.61
N ALA A 188 -3.23 -0.61 18.95
CA ALA A 188 -3.24 -0.28 17.52
C ALA A 188 -3.35 -1.51 16.59
N THR A 189 -3.34 -2.75 17.12
CA THR A 189 -3.63 -3.96 16.33
C THR A 189 -5.12 -4.20 16.09
N ARG A 190 -6.02 -3.28 16.51
CA ARG A 190 -7.47 -3.45 16.37
C ARG A 190 -8.18 -2.59 15.34
N ASP A 191 -7.46 -1.93 14.43
CA ASP A 191 -8.08 -1.15 13.34
C ASP A 191 -7.69 -1.62 11.93
N VAL A 192 -7.77 -2.93 11.70
CA VAL A 192 -8.02 -3.44 10.34
C VAL A 192 -9.52 -3.47 10.14
N THR A 193 -10.12 -2.33 9.79
CA THR A 193 -11.49 -2.19 9.28
C THR A 193 -12.52 -3.11 9.97
N ALA A 194 -12.74 -2.93 11.26
CA ALA A 194 -14.09 -3.12 11.75
C ALA A 194 -14.92 -2.02 11.08
N VAL A 195 -15.66 -2.36 10.02
CA VAL A 195 -17.03 -1.85 9.98
C VAL A 195 -17.55 -2.13 11.39
N PRO A 196 -18.17 -1.19 12.12
CA PRO A 196 -18.85 -1.51 13.36
C PRO A 196 -19.95 -2.52 13.00
N SER A 197 -19.58 -3.79 12.93
CA SER A 197 -20.45 -4.89 13.19
C SER A 197 -20.95 -4.55 14.59
N LEU A 198 -22.24 -4.25 14.68
CA LEU A 198 -23.07 -4.26 15.88
C LEU A 198 -22.92 -5.63 16.58
N ALA A 199 -21.72 -5.95 17.05
CA ALA A 199 -21.39 -7.14 17.81
C ALA A 199 -21.54 -6.77 19.28
N GLN A 200 -22.81 -6.60 19.68
CA GLN A 200 -23.19 -6.69 21.08
C GLN A 200 -23.70 -8.08 21.45
N ASP A 201 -23.94 -8.98 20.48
CA ASP A 201 -24.43 -10.32 20.75
C ASP A 201 -23.44 -11.36 20.26
N GLY A 202 -22.93 -12.18 21.19
CA GLY A 202 -21.88 -13.19 20.99
C GLY A 202 -22.25 -14.38 20.10
N LYS A 203 -22.83 -14.14 18.92
CA LYS A 203 -23.17 -15.16 17.94
C LYS A 203 -22.35 -14.93 16.67
N GLN A 204 -21.47 -15.89 16.41
CA GLN A 204 -20.72 -16.09 15.17
C GLN A 204 -19.62 -15.05 14.91
N GLN A 205 -18.43 -15.35 15.44
CA GLN A 205 -17.19 -14.82 14.87
C GLN A 205 -17.06 -15.39 13.47
N TYR A 206 -17.61 -14.69 12.46
CA TYR A 206 -17.34 -15.01 11.07
C TYR A 206 -15.83 -15.03 10.92
N ARG A 207 -15.30 -16.21 10.58
CA ARG A 207 -13.88 -16.41 10.37
C ARG A 207 -13.51 -15.47 9.22
N ARG A 208 -12.93 -14.33 9.55
CA ARG A 208 -12.51 -13.37 8.55
C ARG A 208 -11.50 -14.10 7.66
N PRO A 209 -11.61 -14.03 6.33
CA PRO A 209 -10.58 -14.58 5.45
C PRO A 209 -9.24 -14.06 5.96
N PRO A 210 -8.19 -14.90 6.04
CA PRO A 210 -6.87 -14.40 6.37
C PRO A 210 -6.60 -13.24 5.43
N ALA A 211 -5.95 -12.19 5.91
CA ALA A 211 -5.48 -11.07 5.10
C ALA A 211 -4.33 -11.53 4.17
N GLY A 212 -4.56 -12.62 3.44
CA GLY A 212 -3.64 -13.28 2.54
C GLY A 212 -3.68 -12.64 1.16
N VAL A 213 -2.85 -13.19 0.28
CA VAL A 213 -2.55 -12.66 -1.05
C VAL A 213 -3.68 -12.95 -2.04
N ILE A 214 -4.90 -12.52 -1.72
CA ILE A 214 -6.01 -12.61 -2.67
C ILE A 214 -5.75 -11.60 -3.78
N PRO A 215 -5.71 -12.02 -5.06
CA PRO A 215 -5.53 -11.11 -6.19
C PRO A 215 -6.64 -10.06 -6.18
N ASN A 216 -6.27 -8.79 -6.25
CA ASN A 216 -7.26 -7.73 -6.29
C ASN A 216 -7.93 -7.67 -7.67
N VAL A 217 -9.15 -8.19 -7.77
CA VAL A 217 -9.92 -8.20 -9.02
C VAL A 217 -10.17 -6.78 -9.54
N ALA A 218 -10.35 -5.79 -8.65
CA ALA A 218 -10.61 -4.40 -9.04
C ALA A 218 -9.40 -3.70 -9.69
N SER A 219 -8.19 -4.24 -9.52
CA SER A 219 -6.98 -3.71 -10.17
C SER A 219 -6.62 -4.37 -11.49
N MET A 220 -7.34 -5.45 -11.87
CA MET A 220 -7.07 -6.15 -13.13
C MET A 220 -7.62 -5.37 -14.33
N SER A 221 -6.86 -5.38 -15.43
CA SER A 221 -7.43 -5.01 -16.73
C SER A 221 -8.42 -6.09 -17.20
N PRO A 222 -9.34 -5.79 -18.13
CA PRO A 222 -10.30 -6.78 -18.62
C PRO A 222 -9.63 -8.07 -19.13
N ALA A 223 -8.55 -7.95 -19.90
CA ALA A 223 -7.79 -9.10 -20.38
C ALA A 223 -7.07 -9.88 -19.25
N ALA A 224 -6.57 -9.18 -18.23
CA ALA A 224 -5.98 -9.84 -17.07
C ALA A 224 -7.03 -10.59 -16.25
N PHE A 225 -8.24 -10.02 -16.15
CA PHE A 225 -9.38 -10.65 -15.49
C PHE A 225 -9.84 -11.92 -16.21
N GLU A 226 -9.92 -11.91 -17.54
CA GLU A 226 -10.24 -13.12 -18.32
C GLU A 226 -9.22 -14.25 -18.10
N ARG A 227 -7.93 -13.93 -18.16
CA ARG A 227 -6.85 -14.89 -17.83
C ARG A 227 -6.95 -15.40 -16.40
N TYR A 228 -7.34 -14.54 -15.47
CA TYR A 228 -7.60 -14.93 -14.09
C TYR A 228 -8.78 -15.90 -13.99
N LEU A 229 -9.88 -15.67 -14.72
CA LEU A 229 -11.01 -16.60 -14.77
C LEU A 229 -10.62 -17.96 -15.37
N GLU A 230 -9.80 -17.99 -16.42
CA GLU A 230 -9.27 -19.24 -16.96
C GLU A 230 -8.42 -19.99 -15.93
N LYS A 231 -7.57 -19.28 -15.19
CA LYS A 231 -6.79 -19.86 -14.08
C LYS A 231 -7.72 -20.44 -13.00
N LEU A 232 -8.78 -19.72 -12.62
CA LEU A 232 -9.77 -20.20 -11.66
C LEU A 232 -10.50 -21.47 -12.14
N ARG A 233 -10.82 -21.56 -13.43
CA ARG A 233 -11.44 -22.76 -14.02
C ARG A 233 -10.51 -23.98 -13.93
N ARG A 234 -9.20 -23.79 -14.11
CA ARG A 234 -8.20 -24.86 -14.01
C ARG A 234 -8.05 -25.41 -12.59
N ILE A 235 -8.14 -24.56 -11.56
CA ILE A 235 -8.02 -24.98 -10.15
C ILE A 235 -9.34 -25.50 -9.55
N ARG A 236 -10.42 -25.56 -10.33
CA ARG A 236 -11.74 -26.03 -9.87
C ARG A 236 -11.74 -27.44 -9.28
N PRO A 237 -11.02 -28.45 -9.83
CA PRO A 237 -10.94 -29.77 -9.21
C PRO A 237 -10.32 -29.71 -7.81
N ALA A 238 -9.19 -29.01 -7.67
CA ALA A 238 -8.53 -28.81 -6.38
C ALA A 238 -9.42 -28.10 -5.34
N PHE A 239 -10.30 -27.20 -5.80
CA PHE A 239 -11.29 -26.58 -4.91
C PHE A 239 -12.35 -27.57 -4.40
N LYS A 240 -12.77 -28.54 -5.23
CA LYS A 240 -13.69 -29.61 -4.77
C LYS A 240 -13.01 -30.47 -3.71
N ASP A 241 -11.74 -30.82 -3.92
CA ASP A 241 -10.96 -31.60 -2.95
C ASP A 241 -10.74 -30.81 -1.65
N TYR A 242 -10.60 -29.49 -1.75
CA TYR A 242 -10.57 -28.60 -0.60
C TYR A 242 -11.90 -28.61 0.18
N LEU A 243 -13.04 -28.51 -0.50
CA LEU A 243 -14.36 -28.57 0.14
C LEU A 243 -14.58 -29.92 0.84
N ALA A 244 -14.18 -31.04 0.21
CA ALA A 244 -14.28 -32.36 0.83
C ALA A 244 -13.43 -32.46 2.12
N ARG A 245 -12.19 -31.95 2.10
CA ARG A 245 -11.33 -31.90 3.30
C ARG A 245 -11.90 -30.99 4.39
N GLU A 246 -12.48 -29.86 4.00
CA GLU A 246 -13.10 -28.94 4.95
C GLU A 246 -14.36 -29.55 5.58
N GLU A 247 -15.17 -30.28 4.81
CA GLU A 247 -16.31 -31.05 5.33
C GLU A 247 -15.87 -32.11 6.35
N GLU A 248 -14.83 -32.89 6.05
CA GLU A 248 -14.27 -33.85 7.00
C GLU A 248 -13.79 -33.17 8.27
N ARG A 249 -13.13 -32.01 8.15
CA ARG A 249 -12.69 -31.23 9.30
C ARG A 249 -13.88 -30.74 10.14
N GLN A 250 -14.93 -30.24 9.51
CA GLN A 250 -16.15 -29.81 10.21
C GLN A 250 -16.84 -30.99 10.91
N LYS A 251 -16.90 -32.18 10.27
CA LYS A 251 -17.43 -33.40 10.91
C LYS A 251 -16.65 -33.77 12.16
N LYS A 252 -15.31 -33.79 12.08
CA LYS A 252 -14.44 -34.07 13.25
C LYS A 252 -14.66 -33.07 14.38
N LEU A 253 -14.74 -31.77 14.06
CA LEU A 253 -14.98 -30.73 15.08
C LEU A 253 -16.37 -30.86 15.72
N ARG A 254 -17.39 -31.33 14.98
CA ARG A 254 -18.71 -31.62 15.53
C ARG A 254 -18.67 -32.82 16.46
N GLU A 255 -18.07 -33.92 16.03
CA GLU A 255 -17.89 -35.12 16.85
C GLU A 255 -17.15 -34.79 18.16
N GLU A 256 -16.08 -33.99 18.09
CA GLU A 256 -15.33 -33.53 19.27
C GLU A 256 -16.17 -32.64 20.19
N ARG A 257 -16.96 -31.71 19.63
CA ARG A 257 -17.89 -30.87 20.39
C ARG A 257 -18.99 -31.70 21.06
N ASP A 258 -19.53 -32.69 20.37
CA ASP A 258 -20.58 -33.56 20.90
C ASP A 258 -20.04 -34.41 22.05
N LEU A 259 -18.82 -34.95 21.93
CA LEU A 259 -18.12 -35.64 23.03
C LEU A 259 -17.89 -34.70 24.22
N ARG A 260 -17.46 -33.46 23.99
CA ARG A 260 -17.24 -32.47 25.06
C ARG A 260 -18.54 -32.03 25.71
N ALA A 261 -19.62 -31.86 24.95
CA ALA A 261 -20.95 -31.52 25.46
C ALA A 261 -21.58 -32.67 26.25
N GLN A 262 -21.27 -33.93 25.92
CA GLN A 262 -21.66 -35.06 26.76
C GLN A 262 -20.95 -35.03 28.13
N GLN A 263 -19.72 -34.52 28.19
CA GLN A 263 -18.96 -34.37 29.43
C GLN A 263 -19.38 -33.13 30.24
N THR A 264 -19.77 -32.05 29.57
CA THR A 264 -20.23 -30.80 30.19
C THR A 264 -21.73 -30.68 30.00
N THR A 265 -22.53 -30.99 31.03
CA THR A 265 -24.02 -30.99 31.06
C THR A 265 -24.73 -29.69 30.62
N GLN A 266 -24.01 -28.70 30.08
CA GLN A 266 -24.58 -27.53 29.44
C GLN A 266 -25.05 -27.85 28.02
N ALA A 267 -26.35 -27.70 27.79
CA ALA A 267 -26.96 -27.78 26.46
C ALA A 267 -26.38 -26.71 25.52
N VAL A 268 -25.42 -27.10 24.69
CA VAL A 268 -24.87 -26.21 23.66
C VAL A 268 -25.92 -26.06 22.56
N ALA A 269 -26.39 -24.84 22.35
CA ALA A 269 -27.30 -24.53 21.25
C ALA A 269 -26.65 -24.95 19.92
N HIS A 270 -27.31 -25.85 19.17
CA HIS A 270 -26.87 -26.27 17.84
C HIS A 270 -26.72 -25.05 16.93
N SER A 271 -25.48 -24.59 16.76
CA SER A 271 -25.16 -23.55 15.78
C SER A 271 -25.41 -24.13 14.39
N LEU A 272 -26.21 -23.43 13.59
CA LEU A 272 -26.50 -23.71 12.18
C LEU A 272 -25.20 -23.60 11.35
N GLU A 273 -24.33 -24.60 11.45
CA GLU A 273 -23.17 -24.68 10.57
C GLU A 273 -23.62 -25.14 9.19
N PRO A 274 -23.17 -24.47 8.12
CA PRO A 274 -23.61 -24.77 6.77
C PRO A 274 -23.20 -26.21 6.40
N GLN A 275 -24.19 -27.07 6.17
CA GLN A 275 -23.94 -28.38 5.57
C GLN A 275 -23.50 -28.16 4.11
N ILE A 276 -22.25 -28.50 3.79
CA ILE A 276 -21.68 -28.41 2.43
C ILE A 276 -21.90 -29.74 1.68
N ALA A 277 -21.92 -30.85 2.43
CA ALA A 277 -22.00 -32.20 1.89
C ALA A 277 -23.24 -32.41 1.02
N GLY A 278 -23.03 -32.95 -0.17
CA GLY A 278 -24.09 -33.28 -1.14
C GLY A 278 -24.64 -32.08 -1.91
N LYS A 279 -24.20 -30.85 -1.62
CA LYS A 279 -24.63 -29.66 -2.35
C LYS A 279 -23.81 -29.47 -3.61
N SER A 280 -24.46 -28.99 -4.67
CA SER A 280 -23.73 -28.58 -5.87
C SER A 280 -22.84 -27.37 -5.59
N LEU A 281 -21.75 -27.19 -6.36
CA LEU A 281 -20.89 -25.99 -6.26
C LEU A 281 -21.69 -24.68 -6.40
N MET A 282 -22.79 -24.70 -7.16
CA MET A 282 -23.66 -23.55 -7.33
C MET A 282 -24.45 -23.24 -6.06
N GLU A 283 -24.98 -24.27 -5.38
CA GLU A 283 -25.64 -24.11 -4.09
C GLU A 283 -24.68 -23.61 -3.01
N VAL A 284 -23.46 -24.14 -2.95
CA VAL A 284 -22.43 -23.67 -2.01
C VAL A 284 -22.13 -22.18 -2.25
N ALA A 285 -22.06 -21.74 -3.51
CA ALA A 285 -21.84 -20.34 -3.87
C ALA A 285 -23.01 -19.41 -3.50
N GLN A 286 -24.23 -19.94 -3.35
CA GLN A 286 -25.40 -19.18 -2.91
C GLN A 286 -25.48 -19.03 -1.39
N ILE A 287 -24.68 -19.78 -0.62
CA ILE A 287 -24.64 -19.63 0.84
C ILE A 287 -23.91 -18.31 1.15
N PRO A 288 -24.61 -17.28 1.67
CA PRO A 288 -24.06 -15.94 1.85
C PRO A 288 -22.85 -15.91 2.81
N ASP A 289 -22.77 -16.88 3.72
CA ASP A 289 -21.73 -16.95 4.75
C ASP A 289 -20.50 -17.78 4.35
N SER A 290 -20.52 -18.40 3.16
CA SER A 290 -19.48 -19.36 2.77
C SER A 290 -18.29 -18.67 2.09
N SER A 291 -17.37 -18.16 2.91
CA SER A 291 -16.10 -17.58 2.45
C SER A 291 -15.04 -18.63 2.04
N PHE A 292 -15.42 -19.91 1.91
CA PHE A 292 -14.51 -21.03 1.58
C PHE A 292 -13.69 -20.79 0.31
N HIS A 293 -14.29 -20.17 -0.71
CA HIS A 293 -13.59 -19.85 -1.94
C HIS A 293 -12.46 -18.82 -1.71
N LEU A 294 -12.66 -17.84 -0.84
CA LEU A 294 -11.63 -16.85 -0.49
C LEU A 294 -10.49 -17.49 0.29
N PHE A 295 -10.80 -18.38 1.24
CA PHE A 295 -9.79 -19.14 1.98
C PHE A 295 -8.96 -20.01 1.04
N PHE A 296 -9.61 -20.76 0.14
CA PHE A 296 -8.92 -21.60 -0.84
C PHE A 296 -8.02 -20.76 -1.77
N ILE A 297 -8.53 -19.66 -2.31
CA ILE A 297 -7.74 -18.76 -3.16
C ILE A 297 -6.56 -18.19 -2.37
N ALA A 298 -6.76 -17.78 -1.11
CA ALA A 298 -5.68 -17.27 -0.26
C ALA A 298 -4.61 -18.33 0.04
N GLU A 299 -4.99 -19.58 0.30
CA GLU A 299 -4.06 -20.69 0.55
C GLU A 299 -3.29 -21.07 -0.72
N HIS A 300 -3.98 -21.21 -1.85
CA HIS A 300 -3.38 -21.53 -3.14
C HIS A 300 -2.44 -20.42 -3.64
N THR A 301 -2.80 -19.16 -3.43
CA THR A 301 -1.93 -18.03 -3.80
C THR A 301 -0.73 -17.95 -2.86
N LYS A 302 -0.91 -18.18 -1.56
CA LYS A 302 0.18 -18.25 -0.59
C LYS A 302 1.22 -19.31 -0.98
N SER A 303 0.79 -20.53 -1.33
CA SER A 303 1.71 -21.59 -1.77
C SER A 303 2.44 -21.22 -3.08
N GLU A 304 1.78 -20.51 -3.99
CA GLU A 304 2.37 -20.02 -5.24
C GLU A 304 3.49 -19.00 -5.01
N TYR A 305 3.33 -18.09 -4.03
CA TYR A 305 4.36 -17.10 -3.66
C TYR A 305 5.45 -17.67 -2.76
N GLN A 306 5.15 -18.68 -1.94
CA GLN A 306 6.15 -19.38 -1.12
C GLN A 306 7.01 -20.34 -1.94
N SER A 307 6.55 -20.76 -3.12
CA SER A 307 7.32 -21.61 -4.01
C SER A 307 8.54 -20.87 -4.57
N THR A 308 9.74 -21.31 -4.18
CA THR A 308 11.02 -20.81 -4.70
C THR A 308 11.18 -21.00 -6.21
N ALA A 309 10.37 -21.87 -6.83
CA ALA A 309 10.40 -22.13 -8.26
C ALA A 309 9.80 -21.01 -9.10
N THR A 310 8.86 -20.22 -8.56
CA THR A 310 8.02 -19.32 -9.39
C THR A 310 8.61 -17.92 -9.56
N ASN A 311 9.61 -17.50 -8.75
CA ASN A 311 10.17 -16.14 -8.75
C ASN A 311 9.09 -15.03 -8.76
N ARG A 312 7.88 -15.31 -8.26
CA ARG A 312 6.78 -14.37 -8.27
C ARG A 312 6.86 -13.50 -7.03
N ILE A 313 6.76 -12.20 -7.25
CA ILE A 313 6.72 -11.20 -6.19
C ILE A 313 5.27 -10.76 -6.02
N GLN A 314 4.79 -10.72 -4.79
CA GLN A 314 3.47 -10.19 -4.49
C GLN A 314 3.45 -8.69 -4.83
N PRO A 315 2.52 -8.22 -5.69
CA PRO A 315 2.38 -6.79 -5.91
C PRO A 315 1.83 -6.14 -4.65
N GLN A 316 2.61 -5.24 -4.05
CA GLN A 316 2.19 -4.40 -2.94
C GLN A 316 2.17 -2.93 -3.41
N PRO A 317 1.04 -2.45 -3.97
CA PRO A 317 0.95 -1.07 -4.42
C PRO A 317 1.07 -0.10 -3.25
N HIS A 318 1.88 0.95 -3.42
CA HIS A 318 2.07 1.97 -2.40
C HIS A 318 0.79 2.78 -2.18
N ARG A 319 0.38 3.01 -0.92
CA ARG A 319 -0.90 3.68 -0.60
C ARG A 319 -1.12 4.98 -1.37
N ASN A 320 -0.12 5.86 -1.42
CA ASN A 320 -0.19 7.15 -2.14
C ASN A 320 0.55 7.14 -3.50
N GLY A 321 0.82 5.96 -4.07
CA GLY A 321 1.55 5.84 -5.35
C GLY A 321 2.98 6.37 -5.31
N ALA A 322 3.69 6.16 -4.19
CA ALA A 322 5.04 6.65 -3.94
C ALA A 322 5.22 8.17 -4.04
N LEU A 323 4.14 8.95 -3.87
CA LEU A 323 4.22 10.41 -3.90
C LEU A 323 4.99 10.96 -2.69
N MET A 324 4.84 10.32 -1.54
CA MET A 324 5.57 10.62 -0.31
C MET A 324 5.84 9.34 0.46
N TYR A 325 7.07 9.17 0.92
CA TYR A 325 7.44 8.10 1.84
C TYR A 325 7.35 8.54 3.29
N THR A 326 7.44 9.84 3.56
CA THR A 326 7.24 10.39 4.89
C THR A 326 5.77 10.30 5.29
N HIS A 327 5.53 9.99 6.57
CA HIS A 327 4.20 9.93 7.16
C HIS A 327 4.10 10.97 8.29
N PRO A 328 4.14 12.28 7.95
CA PRO A 328 4.02 13.31 8.97
C PRO A 328 2.68 13.13 9.69
N SER A 329 2.71 13.18 11.02
CA SER A 329 1.49 13.19 11.81
C SER A 329 0.71 14.48 11.54
N THR A 330 -0.58 14.49 11.86
CA THR A 330 -1.41 15.70 11.74
C THR A 330 -0.88 16.84 12.62
N LEU A 331 -0.33 16.50 13.79
CA LEU A 331 0.34 17.45 14.68
C LEU A 331 1.66 17.94 14.08
N ASP A 332 2.47 17.05 13.52
CA ASP A 332 3.72 17.42 12.84
C ASP A 332 3.46 18.42 11.70
N SER A 333 2.45 18.12 10.88
CA SER A 333 1.97 19.00 9.82
C SER A 333 1.48 20.34 10.39
N LEU A 334 0.72 20.33 11.49
CA LEU A 334 0.18 21.55 12.11
C LEU A 334 1.28 22.46 12.66
N PHE A 335 2.29 21.89 13.32
CA PHE A 335 3.36 22.67 13.92
C PHE A 335 4.40 23.07 12.89
N HIS A 336 4.89 22.19 12.02
CA HIS A 336 6.03 22.52 11.16
C HIS A 336 5.65 23.28 9.88
N ASN A 337 4.38 23.22 9.45
CA ASN A 337 3.94 23.96 8.28
C ASN A 337 3.65 25.42 8.61
N LYS A 338 4.59 26.28 8.22
CA LYS A 338 4.38 27.73 8.24
C LYS A 338 3.33 28.11 7.19
N PRO A 339 2.43 29.07 7.49
CA PRO A 339 1.57 29.65 6.47
C PRO A 339 2.39 30.15 5.28
N LYS A 340 1.91 29.87 4.07
CA LYS A 340 2.51 30.35 2.82
C LYS A 340 1.49 31.25 2.10
N PRO A 341 1.94 32.26 1.35
CA PRO A 341 1.02 33.07 0.55
C PRO A 341 0.37 32.21 -0.55
N GLY A 342 -0.93 32.41 -0.75
CA GLY A 342 -1.72 31.87 -1.85
C GLY A 342 -2.60 32.95 -2.47
N ILE A 343 -3.04 32.74 -3.71
CA ILE A 343 -3.88 33.68 -4.47
C ILE A 343 -5.27 33.06 -4.62
N ILE A 344 -6.30 33.77 -4.19
CA ILE A 344 -7.69 33.38 -4.39
C ILE A 344 -8.06 33.73 -5.84
N LEU A 345 -8.36 32.71 -6.63
CA LEU A 345 -8.61 32.88 -8.07
C LEU A 345 -10.08 33.15 -8.32
N ASP A 346 -10.94 32.19 -8.00
CA ASP A 346 -12.32 32.18 -8.46
C ASP A 346 -13.27 31.56 -7.43
N ASN A 347 -14.55 31.88 -7.56
CA ASN A 347 -15.63 31.21 -6.86
C ASN A 347 -15.86 29.85 -7.52
N ALA A 348 -15.51 28.76 -6.83
CA ALA A 348 -15.81 27.42 -7.33
C ALA A 348 -17.33 27.23 -7.26
N THR A 349 -18.03 27.57 -8.33
CA THR A 349 -19.43 27.22 -8.55
C THR A 349 -19.51 25.72 -8.84
N MET A 350 -19.15 24.90 -7.85
CA MET A 350 -19.23 23.44 -7.95
C MET A 350 -20.69 23.03 -7.94
N SER A 351 -21.41 23.20 -9.05
CA SER A 351 -22.70 22.56 -9.40
C SER A 351 -23.70 22.44 -8.25
N ALA A 352 -23.63 23.33 -7.28
CA ALA A 352 -24.50 23.32 -6.13
C ALA A 352 -25.72 24.07 -6.66
N GLY A 353 -26.85 23.36 -6.79
CA GLY A 353 -28.09 23.93 -7.31
C GLY A 353 -28.41 25.26 -6.62
N ARG A 354 -29.31 26.06 -7.20
CA ARG A 354 -29.66 27.44 -6.75
C ARG A 354 -29.99 27.63 -5.25
N PHE A 355 -30.02 26.55 -4.46
CA PHE A 355 -30.30 26.50 -3.03
C PHE A 355 -29.12 26.06 -2.16
N ALA A 356 -27.89 25.99 -2.71
CA ALA A 356 -26.72 25.72 -1.90
C ALA A 356 -26.57 26.81 -0.84
N GLN A 357 -26.60 26.41 0.43
CA GLN A 357 -26.37 27.33 1.54
C GLN A 357 -24.98 27.97 1.40
N MET A 358 -24.83 29.23 1.81
CA MET A 358 -23.54 29.96 1.72
C MET A 358 -22.36 29.20 2.34
N ASN A 359 -22.62 28.32 3.32
CA ASN A 359 -21.60 27.53 4.01
C ASN A 359 -20.96 26.44 3.13
N ASP A 360 -21.55 26.11 1.98
CA ASP A 360 -21.02 25.10 1.06
C ASP A 360 -20.22 25.72 -0.11
N LEU A 361 -20.12 27.05 -0.15
CA LEU A 361 -19.36 27.75 -1.18
C LEU A 361 -17.86 27.56 -0.92
N LYS A 362 -17.15 27.15 -1.98
CA LYS A 362 -15.70 26.99 -1.96
C LYS A 362 -15.07 27.93 -2.98
N TYR A 363 -13.92 28.50 -2.65
CA TYR A 363 -13.10 29.23 -3.58
C TYR A 363 -12.00 28.34 -4.14
N VAL A 364 -11.65 28.53 -5.42
CA VAL A 364 -10.45 27.97 -6.02
C VAL A 364 -9.30 28.91 -5.73
N VAL A 365 -8.22 28.38 -5.16
CA VAL A 365 -7.02 29.16 -4.82
C VAL A 365 -5.77 28.52 -5.43
N ALA A 366 -4.86 29.35 -5.93
CA ALA A 366 -3.51 28.92 -6.31
C ALA A 366 -2.64 28.92 -5.05
N PHE A 367 -2.26 27.73 -4.57
CA PHE A 367 -1.47 27.57 -3.36
C PHE A 367 -0.38 26.53 -3.54
N ALA A 368 0.88 26.90 -3.26
CA ALA A 368 2.05 26.01 -3.38
C ALA A 368 2.13 25.28 -4.73
N GLY A 369 1.64 25.90 -5.81
CA GLY A 369 1.63 25.29 -7.14
C GLY A 369 0.50 24.30 -7.43
N PHE A 370 -0.48 24.21 -6.54
CA PHE A 370 -1.71 23.43 -6.71
C PHE A 370 -2.91 24.36 -6.87
N ALA A 371 -3.93 23.87 -7.57
CA ALA A 371 -5.28 24.40 -7.45
C ALA A 371 -5.91 23.75 -6.21
N ALA A 372 -6.17 24.56 -5.19
CA ALA A 372 -6.72 24.13 -3.92
C ALA A 372 -8.10 24.73 -3.68
N HIS A 373 -8.82 24.18 -2.71
CA HIS A 373 -10.11 24.64 -2.24
C HIS A 373 -9.98 25.38 -0.92
N LEU A 374 -10.56 26.56 -0.82
CA LEU A 374 -10.68 27.36 0.39
C LEU A 374 -12.17 27.55 0.73
N ASP A 375 -12.52 27.54 2.01
CA ASP A 375 -13.88 27.87 2.45
C ASP A 375 -14.18 29.36 2.17
N ALA A 376 -15.23 29.62 1.39
CA ALA A 376 -15.62 30.97 1.00
C ALA A 376 -16.00 31.83 2.21
N HIS A 377 -16.65 31.22 3.22
CA HIS A 377 -17.04 31.93 4.43
C HIS A 377 -15.80 32.45 5.18
N GLU A 378 -14.73 31.65 5.25
CA GLU A 378 -13.49 32.09 5.89
C GLU A 378 -12.90 33.29 5.14
N ALA A 379 -12.81 33.21 3.81
CA ALA A 379 -12.28 34.26 2.94
C ALA A 379 -13.06 35.57 3.07
N PHE A 380 -14.39 35.48 3.04
CA PHE A 380 -15.29 36.61 3.16
C PHE A 380 -15.15 37.32 4.51
N VAL A 381 -15.09 36.57 5.63
CA VAL A 381 -14.92 37.14 6.98
C VAL A 381 -13.62 37.94 7.10
N LYS A 382 -12.57 37.59 6.34
CA LYS A 382 -11.29 38.32 6.33
C LYS A 382 -11.22 39.41 5.24
N GLY A 383 -12.33 39.72 4.58
CA GLY A 383 -12.40 40.74 3.52
C GLY A 383 -11.56 40.40 2.29
N LYS A 384 -11.32 39.11 2.05
CA LYS A 384 -10.59 38.64 0.87
C LYS A 384 -11.55 38.44 -0.29
N ILE A 385 -11.11 38.83 -1.49
CA ILE A 385 -11.95 38.85 -2.69
C ILE A 385 -11.25 38.01 -3.77
N PRO A 386 -11.96 37.11 -4.48
CA PRO A 386 -11.38 36.38 -5.60
C PRO A 386 -10.90 37.30 -6.72
N LEU A 387 -9.80 36.93 -7.37
CA LEU A 387 -9.21 37.72 -8.44
C LEU A 387 -10.10 37.78 -9.71
N MET A 388 -10.85 36.70 -9.99
CA MET A 388 -11.66 36.54 -11.21
C MET A 388 -13.14 36.91 -11.03
N ASP A 389 -13.52 37.45 -9.87
CA ASP A 389 -14.91 37.82 -9.61
C ASP A 389 -15.33 39.02 -10.51
N PRO A 390 -16.43 38.91 -11.28
CA PRO A 390 -16.87 39.96 -12.20
C PRO A 390 -17.19 41.26 -11.44
N GLY A 391 -16.33 42.26 -11.57
CA GLY A 391 -16.45 43.56 -10.90
C GLY A 391 -15.19 43.97 -10.11
N VAL A 392 -14.25 43.05 -9.90
CA VAL A 392 -12.99 43.34 -9.23
C VAL A 392 -12.01 43.94 -10.23
N LYS A 393 -11.57 45.19 -9.98
CA LYS A 393 -10.47 45.80 -10.73
C LYS A 393 -9.16 45.05 -10.46
N VAL A 394 -8.32 44.90 -11.50
CA VAL A 394 -7.00 44.24 -11.41
C VAL A 394 -6.12 44.83 -10.29
N ASP A 395 -6.26 46.12 -10.01
CA ASP A 395 -5.53 46.82 -8.93
C ASP A 395 -5.81 46.26 -7.52
N ASN A 396 -6.93 45.54 -7.34
CA ASN A 396 -7.29 44.91 -6.08
C ASN A 396 -6.66 43.53 -5.87
N TRP A 397 -5.74 43.07 -6.74
CA TRP A 397 -5.06 41.79 -6.58
C TRP A 397 -4.42 41.55 -5.19
N PRO A 398 -3.93 42.56 -4.42
CA PRO A 398 -3.42 42.32 -3.08
C PRO A 398 -4.49 41.80 -2.11
N LYS A 399 -5.78 42.09 -2.37
CA LYS A 399 -6.92 41.56 -1.59
C LYS A 399 -7.19 40.09 -1.88
N ALA A 400 -6.73 39.58 -3.02
CA ALA A 400 -6.81 38.16 -3.37
C ALA A 400 -5.69 37.32 -2.74
N ILE A 401 -4.60 37.96 -2.29
CA ILE A 401 -3.52 37.26 -1.59
C ILE A 401 -3.91 37.00 -0.13
N ALA A 402 -3.79 35.77 0.31
CA ALA A 402 -3.93 35.41 1.71
C ALA A 402 -2.83 34.45 2.15
N GLU A 403 -2.42 34.53 3.41
CA GLU A 403 -1.61 33.48 4.01
C GLU A 403 -2.49 32.26 4.30
N MET A 404 -2.09 31.12 3.76
CA MET A 404 -2.86 29.89 3.79
C MET A 404 -1.99 28.75 4.32
N ARG A 405 -2.65 27.74 4.88
CA ARG A 405 -2.05 26.48 5.26
C ARG A 405 -2.97 25.31 4.86
N PRO A 406 -2.42 24.14 4.58
CA PRO A 406 -3.24 22.94 4.41
C PRO A 406 -4.06 22.65 5.68
N VAL A 407 -5.29 22.15 5.52
CA VAL A 407 -6.10 21.67 6.65
C VAL A 407 -5.47 20.43 7.29
N THR A 408 -5.36 20.38 8.62
CA THR A 408 -4.65 19.30 9.31
C THR A 408 -5.23 17.91 9.08
N TRP A 409 -6.55 17.82 8.90
CA TRP A 409 -7.26 16.59 8.61
C TRP A 409 -7.68 16.60 7.13
N SER A 410 -7.26 15.59 6.38
CA SER A 410 -7.64 15.43 4.96
C SER A 410 -7.29 16.63 4.05
N ALA A 411 -6.23 17.40 4.34
CA ALA A 411 -5.78 18.48 3.47
C ALA A 411 -5.61 18.03 2.03
N MET A 412 -4.92 16.91 1.83
CA MET A 412 -4.53 16.43 0.52
C MET A 412 -5.18 15.08 0.29
N ALA A 413 -6.10 14.98 -0.67
CA ALA A 413 -6.73 13.73 -1.05
C ALA A 413 -6.32 13.34 -2.46
N LEU A 414 -5.76 12.15 -2.60
CA LEU A 414 -5.32 11.60 -3.88
C LEU A 414 -6.51 10.93 -4.59
N ARG A 415 -6.91 11.50 -5.73
CA ARG A 415 -7.90 10.93 -6.65
C ARG A 415 -7.28 9.89 -7.56
N ASN A 416 -6.17 10.27 -8.19
CA ASN A 416 -5.40 9.42 -9.10
C ASN A 416 -3.92 9.44 -8.70
N VAL A 417 -3.31 8.26 -8.69
CA VAL A 417 -1.86 8.10 -8.49
C VAL A 417 -1.07 8.32 -9.78
N PRO A 418 0.23 8.60 -9.67
CA PRO A 418 1.10 8.62 -10.84
C PRO A 418 1.21 7.20 -11.42
N ARG A 419 1.10 7.08 -12.73
CA ARG A 419 1.34 5.83 -13.44
C ARG A 419 2.76 5.86 -13.99
N VAL A 420 3.69 5.31 -13.21
CA VAL A 420 5.12 5.36 -13.53
C VAL A 420 5.51 4.31 -14.59
N VAL A 421 4.77 3.20 -14.64
CA VAL A 421 5.02 2.07 -15.55
C VAL A 421 3.88 1.95 -16.56
N GLY A 422 4.21 1.99 -17.85
CA GLY A 422 3.23 1.77 -18.91
C GLY A 422 3.70 2.20 -20.29
N ALA A 423 2.99 1.71 -21.32
CA ALA A 423 3.23 2.10 -22.70
C ALA A 423 2.75 3.53 -22.98
N ASP A 424 1.73 3.99 -22.25
CA ASP A 424 1.15 5.32 -22.42
C ASP A 424 2.11 6.36 -21.85
N PRO A 425 2.79 7.13 -22.72
CA PRO A 425 3.79 8.07 -22.28
C PRO A 425 3.16 9.18 -21.44
N ASP A 426 1.98 9.66 -21.82
CA ASP A 426 1.49 10.94 -21.33
C ASP A 426 0.86 10.91 -19.94
N GLU A 427 0.80 9.73 -19.29
CA GLU A 427 0.11 9.56 -18.01
C GLU A 427 0.98 9.80 -16.76
N GLY A 428 2.33 9.74 -16.85
CA GLY A 428 3.30 9.79 -15.75
C GLY A 428 2.90 10.51 -14.44
N LEU A 429 3.49 11.67 -14.16
CA LEU A 429 3.07 12.55 -13.04
C LEU A 429 1.94 13.51 -13.45
N SER A 430 1.73 13.70 -14.74
CA SER A 430 0.61 14.46 -15.33
C SER A 430 -0.76 13.85 -15.04
N GLY A 431 -0.84 12.53 -14.89
CA GLY A 431 -2.07 11.82 -14.54
C GLY A 431 -2.46 11.93 -13.07
N VAL A 432 -1.58 12.48 -12.22
CA VAL A 432 -1.86 12.67 -10.80
C VAL A 432 -2.95 13.71 -10.62
N LYS A 433 -3.98 13.33 -9.86
CA LYS A 433 -5.05 14.24 -9.47
C LYS A 433 -5.09 14.31 -7.95
N VAL A 434 -4.84 15.50 -7.44
CA VAL A 434 -4.84 15.81 -6.00
C VAL A 434 -5.89 16.87 -5.75
N ASP A 435 -6.76 16.59 -4.77
CA ASP A 435 -7.59 17.63 -4.17
C ASP A 435 -6.84 18.17 -2.95
N LEU A 436 -6.52 19.46 -2.97
CA LEU A 436 -5.92 20.14 -1.83
C LEU A 436 -6.97 21.07 -1.20
N THR A 437 -7.16 20.96 0.11
CA THR A 437 -8.01 21.86 0.89
C THR A 437 -7.12 22.67 1.82
N VAL A 438 -7.27 23.97 1.77
CA VAL A 438 -6.51 24.93 2.58
C VAL A 438 -7.45 25.74 3.44
N THR A 439 -6.94 26.20 4.57
CA THR A 439 -7.57 27.23 5.40
C THR A 439 -6.64 28.42 5.45
N MET A 440 -7.20 29.62 5.60
CA MET A 440 -6.35 30.78 5.81
C MET A 440 -5.74 30.71 7.21
N ALA A 441 -4.53 31.23 7.36
CA ALA A 441 -3.94 31.39 8.68
C ALA A 441 -4.88 32.26 9.53
N ARG A 442 -5.46 31.68 10.59
CA ARG A 442 -6.20 32.46 11.58
C ARG A 442 -5.18 33.26 12.38
N ALA A 443 -5.43 34.56 12.55
CA ALA A 443 -4.63 35.38 13.46
C ALA A 443 -4.71 34.91 14.93
N PHE A 444 -5.65 34.02 15.27
CA PHE A 444 -6.01 33.66 16.65
C PHE A 444 -5.72 32.22 17.10
N ASP A 445 -5.48 31.26 16.21
CA ASP A 445 -5.34 29.83 16.58
C ASP A 445 -4.00 29.22 16.12
N ASP A 446 -2.89 29.93 16.36
CA ASP A 446 -1.61 29.23 16.50
C ASP A 446 -1.60 28.65 17.93
N PRO A 447 -1.78 27.34 18.14
CA PRO A 447 -1.75 26.75 19.48
C PRO A 447 -0.44 27.07 20.23
N ARG A 448 0.62 27.43 19.49
CA ARG A 448 1.88 27.95 20.03
C ARG A 448 1.72 29.23 20.85
N ARG A 449 0.63 30.00 20.68
CA ARG A 449 0.39 31.22 21.47
C ARG A 449 0.00 30.94 22.92
N LYS A 450 -0.64 29.80 23.21
CA LYS A 450 -0.94 29.39 24.60
C LYS A 450 0.22 28.61 25.22
N ASN A 451 0.98 27.87 24.42
CA ASN A 451 2.20 27.21 24.84
C ASN A 451 3.29 27.40 23.77
N PRO A 452 4.30 28.27 23.96
CA PRO A 452 5.34 28.53 22.96
C PRO A 452 6.26 27.35 22.75
N HIS A 453 6.19 26.33 23.62
CA HIS A 453 7.04 25.17 23.57
C HIS A 453 6.47 24.12 22.62
N VAL A 454 7.32 23.65 21.70
CA VAL A 454 6.98 22.53 20.81
C VAL A 454 6.75 21.29 21.69
N PRO A 455 5.72 20.46 21.41
CA PRO A 455 5.53 19.18 22.10
C PRO A 455 6.84 18.38 22.18
N GLY A 456 7.19 17.90 23.36
CA GLY A 456 8.43 17.15 23.61
C GLY A 456 9.66 18.02 23.94
N SER A 457 9.57 19.35 23.86
CA SER A 457 10.64 20.21 24.41
C SER A 457 10.56 20.27 25.95
N ARG A 458 11.72 20.40 26.61
CA ARG A 458 11.83 20.41 28.09
C ARG A 458 10.94 21.45 28.77
N GLY A 459 10.59 22.55 28.08
CA GLY A 459 9.71 23.59 28.60
C GLY A 459 8.26 23.14 28.81
N VAL A 460 7.78 22.15 28.06
CA VAL A 460 6.40 21.64 28.17
C VAL A 460 6.14 20.97 29.51
N HIS A 461 7.15 20.37 30.14
CA HIS A 461 6.99 19.68 31.43
C HIS A 461 7.00 20.60 32.65
N ARG A 462 7.28 21.90 32.47
CA ARG A 462 7.40 22.87 33.57
C ARG A 462 6.19 23.80 33.72
N ALA A 463 5.25 23.78 32.78
CA ALA A 463 3.99 24.51 32.81
C ALA A 463 2.84 23.52 33.06
#